data_AF-A0A4P9ZRS3-F1
#
_entry.id   AF-A0A4P9ZRS3-F1
#
_cell.length_a   1.000
_cell.length_b   1.000
_cell.length_c   1.000
_cell.angle_alpha   90.00
_cell.angle_beta   90.00
_cell.angle_gamma   90.00
#
_symmetry.space_group_name_H-M   'P 1'
#
loop_
_entity.id
_entity.type
_entity.pdbx_description
1 polymer ?
#
loop_
_entity_poly.entity_id
_entity_poly.type
_entity_poly.pdbx_seq_one_letter_code
_entity_poly.pdbx_strand_id
1 'polypeptide(L)'
;ERVRVLLTADRRLTTVKVRGDYQYDQTVELQAFKCLGAYLGALTGLQVAILNGQTGIALDIIDVTFDQDLDIPFGNMNSTLHLAVLLGDTDVTRALLERGANRSLKNGKGFTAVDLAFHSDISDLLSSL
;
A
#
# COMPACT_ATOMS: atom_id res chain seq x y z
N GLU A 1 -9.80 0.87 20.78
CA GLU A 1 -9.72 -0.59 20.68
C GLU A 1 -8.74 -0.91 19.56
N ARG A 2 -7.66 -1.68 19.83
CA ARG A 2 -6.56 -1.86 18.85
C ARG A 2 -7.11 -2.51 17.58
N VAL A 3 -6.80 -1.96 16.40
CA VAL A 3 -7.21 -2.49 15.08
C VAL A 3 -6.91 -3.99 14.99
N ARG A 4 -5.76 -4.43 15.53
CA ARG A 4 -5.37 -5.84 15.67
C ARG A 4 -6.43 -6.74 16.33
N VAL A 5 -7.11 -6.27 17.38
CA VAL A 5 -8.14 -7.06 18.10
C VAL A 5 -9.36 -7.28 17.20
N LEU A 6 -9.82 -6.23 16.52
CA LEU A 6 -10.94 -6.30 15.57
C LEU A 6 -10.63 -7.26 14.41
N LEU A 7 -9.42 -7.17 13.85
CA LEU A 7 -9.00 -8.02 12.73
C LEU A 7 -8.75 -9.47 13.15
N THR A 8 -8.39 -9.72 14.41
CA THR A 8 -8.29 -11.09 14.93
C THR A 8 -9.67 -11.73 15.03
N ALA A 9 -10.72 -10.95 15.29
CA ALA A 9 -12.10 -11.42 15.32
C ALA A 9 -12.71 -11.65 13.92
N ASP A 10 -12.41 -10.80 12.95
CA ASP A 10 -12.80 -10.99 11.55
C ASP A 10 -11.70 -10.56 10.57
N ARG A 11 -10.92 -11.53 10.09
CA ARG A 11 -9.82 -11.27 9.14
C ARG A 11 -10.29 -10.86 7.75
N ARG A 12 -11.56 -11.09 7.38
CA ARG A 12 -12.08 -10.66 6.07
C ARG A 12 -12.06 -9.14 5.94
N LEU A 13 -12.03 -8.42 7.06
CA LEU A 13 -11.92 -6.97 7.10
C LEU A 13 -10.61 -6.44 6.48
N THR A 14 -9.59 -7.27 6.28
CA THR A 14 -8.36 -6.84 5.58
C THR A 14 -8.52 -6.74 4.06
N THR A 15 -9.53 -7.41 3.48
CA THR A 15 -9.71 -7.50 2.02
C THR A 15 -10.89 -6.72 1.48
N VAL A 16 -11.80 -6.27 2.35
CA VAL A 16 -12.97 -5.46 1.97
C VAL A 16 -12.53 -4.12 1.37
N LYS A 17 -13.07 -3.80 0.19
CA LYS A 17 -12.82 -2.53 -0.48
C LYS A 17 -14.02 -1.59 -0.37
N VAL A 18 -13.78 -0.33 -0.03
CA VAL A 18 -14.83 0.70 0.06
C VAL A 18 -14.42 1.95 -0.73
N ARG A 19 -15.38 2.58 -1.40
CA ARG A 19 -15.23 3.91 -2.00
C ARG A 19 -15.66 4.95 -0.96
N GLY A 20 -14.79 5.92 -0.68
CA GLY A 20 -15.08 7.03 0.23
C GLY A 20 -14.93 8.39 -0.44
N ASP A 21 -15.35 9.44 0.26
CA ASP A 21 -15.31 10.85 -0.21
C ASP A 21 -14.00 11.57 0.17
N TYR A 22 -12.90 10.83 0.28
CA TYR A 22 -11.61 11.39 0.70
C TYR A 22 -10.95 12.18 -0.44
N GLN A 23 -10.35 13.32 -0.11
CA GLN A 23 -9.57 14.16 -1.02
C GLN A 23 -8.16 14.37 -0.47
N TYR A 24 -7.15 14.36 -1.35
CA TYR A 24 -5.75 14.52 -0.96
C TYR A 24 -5.34 15.98 -0.87
N ASP A 25 -4.20 16.21 -0.20
CA ASP A 25 -3.40 17.39 -0.49
C ASP A 25 -3.00 17.42 -1.97
N GLN A 26 -3.04 18.59 -2.58
CA GLN A 26 -2.86 18.78 -4.03
C GLN A 26 -1.50 18.26 -4.54
N THR A 27 -0.46 18.28 -3.71
CA THR A 27 0.87 17.79 -4.08
C THR A 27 0.91 16.26 -4.18
N VAL A 28 0.28 15.58 -3.22
CA VAL A 28 0.14 14.12 -3.18
C VAL A 28 -0.76 13.66 -4.32
N GLU A 29 -1.84 14.39 -4.58
CA GLU A 29 -2.77 14.07 -5.67
C GLU A 29 -2.08 14.14 -7.04
N LEU A 30 -1.20 15.13 -7.25
CA LEU A 30 -0.42 15.25 -8.49
C LEU A 30 0.60 14.11 -8.65
N GLN A 31 1.30 13.72 -7.59
CA GLN A 31 2.23 12.59 -7.63
C GLN A 31 1.50 11.26 -7.83
N ALA A 32 0.40 11.04 -7.11
CA ALA A 32 -0.46 9.87 -7.31
C ALA A 32 -1.01 9.84 -8.74
N PHE A 33 -1.46 10.97 -9.31
CA PHE A 33 -1.90 11.04 -10.70
C PHE A 33 -0.80 10.61 -11.68
N LYS A 34 0.42 11.13 -11.49
CA LYS A 34 1.58 10.83 -12.35
C LYS A 34 2.01 9.37 -12.24
N CYS A 35 2.12 8.85 -11.03
CA CYS A 35 2.73 7.54 -10.77
C CYS A 35 1.71 6.39 -10.74
N LEU A 36 0.54 6.61 -10.15
CA LEU A 36 -0.49 5.60 -9.89
C LEU A 36 -1.73 5.74 -10.80
N GLY A 37 -1.98 6.93 -11.35
CA GLY A 37 -3.13 7.22 -12.22
C GLY A 37 -4.19 8.10 -11.57
N ALA A 38 -5.21 8.49 -12.35
CA ALA A 38 -6.18 9.52 -11.97
C ALA A 38 -7.22 9.09 -10.92
N TYR A 39 -7.34 7.79 -10.66
CA TYR A 39 -8.37 7.25 -9.80
C TYR A 39 -7.83 6.02 -9.06
N LEU A 40 -7.89 6.06 -7.73
CA LEU A 40 -7.45 4.96 -6.86
C LEU A 40 -8.55 3.90 -6.65
N GLY A 41 -9.81 4.20 -6.98
CA GLY A 41 -10.89 3.23 -6.82
C GLY A 41 -11.23 2.89 -5.37
N ALA A 42 -11.87 1.75 -5.20
CA ALA A 42 -12.17 1.21 -3.89
C ALA A 42 -10.89 0.61 -3.29
N LEU A 43 -10.64 0.92 -2.02
CA LEU A 43 -9.40 0.60 -1.31
C LEU A 43 -9.66 -0.36 -0.16
N THR A 44 -8.70 -1.23 0.14
CA THR A 44 -8.71 -2.04 1.37
C THR A 44 -8.37 -1.20 2.59
N GLY A 45 -8.69 -1.71 3.78
CA GLY A 45 -8.31 -1.05 5.05
C GLY A 45 -6.80 -0.81 5.17
N LEU A 46 -5.98 -1.73 4.68
CA LEU A 46 -4.52 -1.57 4.64
C LEU A 46 -4.10 -0.38 3.77
N GLN A 47 -4.64 -0.29 2.56
CA GLN A 47 -4.31 0.79 1.62
C GLN A 47 -4.74 2.15 2.18
N VAL A 48 -5.91 2.23 2.81
CA VAL A 48 -6.39 3.44 3.47
C VAL A 48 -5.49 3.82 4.66
N ALA A 49 -5.05 2.86 5.47
CA ALA A 49 -4.16 3.14 6.60
C ALA A 49 -2.82 3.75 6.13
N ILE A 50 -2.22 3.17 5.08
CA ILE A 50 -0.99 3.66 4.47
C ILE A 50 -1.20 5.06 3.89
N LEU A 51 -2.28 5.28 3.13
CA LEU A 51 -2.61 6.58 2.55
C LEU A 51 -2.76 7.70 3.57
N ASN A 52 -3.24 7.38 4.77
CA ASN A 52 -3.43 8.35 5.84
C ASN A 52 -2.20 8.48 6.76
N GLY A 53 -1.05 7.89 6.41
CA GLY A 53 0.17 7.91 7.23
C GLY A 53 0.01 7.20 8.58
N GLN A 54 -0.95 6.28 8.70
CA GLN A 54 -1.22 5.53 9.92
C GLN A 54 -0.35 4.28 9.99
N THR A 55 0.98 4.46 9.99
CA THR A 55 1.98 3.37 9.93
C THR A 55 1.72 2.28 10.96
N GLY A 56 1.45 2.62 12.22
CA GLY A 56 1.15 1.62 13.26
C GLY A 56 -0.09 0.77 12.96
N ILE A 57 -1.14 1.37 12.38
CA ILE A 57 -2.34 0.64 11.96
C ILE A 57 -2.04 -0.24 10.74
N ALA A 58 -1.26 0.27 9.78
CA ALA A 58 -0.86 -0.49 8.61
C ALA A 58 -0.07 -1.75 9.00
N LEU A 59 0.89 -1.63 9.92
CA LEU A 59 1.66 -2.75 10.46
C LEU A 59 0.76 -3.77 11.17
N ASP A 60 -0.17 -3.30 12.01
CA ASP A 60 -1.17 -4.16 12.66
C ASP A 60 -2.02 -4.96 11.64
N ILE A 61 -2.37 -4.35 10.50
CA ILE A 61 -3.13 -5.01 9.43
C ILE A 61 -2.24 -6.02 8.66
N ILE A 62 -0.99 -5.66 8.34
CA ILE A 62 -0.04 -6.51 7.61
C ILE A 62 0.24 -7.80 8.39
N ASP A 63 0.43 -7.70 9.70
CA ASP A 63 0.67 -8.84 10.60
C ASP A 63 -0.45 -9.90 10.53
N VAL A 64 -1.67 -9.47 10.24
CA VAL A 64 -2.87 -10.32 10.23
C VAL A 64 -3.45 -10.54 8.83
N THR A 65 -2.82 -10.02 7.78
CA THR A 65 -3.25 -10.26 6.40
C THR A 65 -2.68 -11.59 5.90
N PHE A 66 -3.45 -12.39 5.16
CA PHE A 66 -2.93 -13.61 4.54
C PHE A 66 -2.01 -13.28 3.36
N ASP A 67 -1.01 -14.12 3.12
CA ASP A 67 0.01 -13.86 2.10
C ASP A 67 -0.60 -13.66 0.70
N GLN A 68 -1.63 -14.46 0.37
CA GLN A 68 -2.39 -14.36 -0.89
C GLN A 68 -3.15 -13.02 -1.07
N ASP A 69 -3.37 -12.27 0.02
CA ASP A 69 -4.19 -11.05 0.05
C ASP A 69 -3.34 -9.76 0.17
N LEU A 70 -2.01 -9.86 0.31
CA LEU A 70 -1.13 -8.69 0.43
C LEU A 70 -1.08 -7.83 -0.85
N ASP A 71 -1.25 -8.48 -1.99
CA ASP A 71 -1.11 -7.90 -3.32
C ASP A 71 -2.44 -7.49 -3.97
N ILE A 72 -3.53 -7.40 -3.19
CA ILE A 72 -4.84 -6.99 -3.70
C ILE A 72 -4.71 -5.64 -4.44
N PRO A 73 -4.98 -5.58 -5.76
CA PRO A 73 -4.72 -4.39 -6.55
C PRO A 73 -5.80 -3.33 -6.33
N PHE A 74 -5.47 -2.06 -6.51
CA PHE A 74 -6.41 -0.95 -6.49
C PHE A 74 -6.17 0.03 -7.65
N GLY A 75 -7.17 0.86 -7.95
CA GLY A 75 -7.11 1.85 -9.02
C GLY A 75 -6.62 1.26 -10.34
N ASN A 76 -5.61 1.90 -10.92
CA ASN A 76 -4.94 1.43 -12.13
C ASN A 76 -3.97 0.26 -11.86
N MET A 77 -4.47 -0.85 -11.28
CA MET A 77 -3.69 -2.06 -10.94
C MET A 77 -2.48 -1.82 -10.02
N ASN A 78 -2.51 -0.79 -9.17
CA ASN A 78 -1.45 -0.57 -8.19
C ASN A 78 -1.54 -1.61 -7.07
N SER A 79 -0.40 -2.15 -6.66
CA SER A 79 -0.33 -2.97 -5.43
C SER A 79 -0.12 -2.10 -4.20
N THR A 80 -0.37 -2.66 -3.02
CA THR A 80 -0.09 -2.00 -1.73
C THR A 80 1.38 -1.56 -1.63
N LEU A 81 2.31 -2.33 -2.21
CA LEU A 81 3.73 -1.99 -2.21
C LEU A 81 4.05 -0.76 -3.08
N HIS A 82 3.40 -0.58 -4.25
CA HIS A 82 3.55 0.65 -5.04
C HIS A 82 3.24 1.90 -4.21
N LEU A 83 2.20 1.79 -3.39
CA LEU A 83 1.75 2.89 -2.57
C LEU A 83 2.73 3.20 -1.43
N ALA A 84 3.15 2.19 -0.68
CA ALA A 84 4.10 2.37 0.44
C ALA A 84 5.42 3.01 -0.05
N VAL A 85 5.92 2.56 -1.20
CA VAL A 85 7.14 3.07 -1.82
C VAL A 85 6.97 4.52 -2.28
N LEU A 86 5.86 4.83 -2.95
CA LEU A 86 5.57 6.19 -3.41
C LEU A 86 5.54 7.20 -2.24
N LEU A 87 4.97 6.78 -1.10
CA LEU A 87 4.81 7.63 0.08
C LEU A 87 6.06 7.71 0.96
N GLY A 88 7.12 6.96 0.65
CA GLY A 88 8.33 7.00 1.46
C GLY A 88 8.21 6.26 2.80
N ASP A 89 7.21 5.40 2.99
CA ASP A 89 7.04 4.67 4.26
C ASP A 89 7.94 3.43 4.28
N THR A 90 9.18 3.62 4.74
CA THR A 90 10.21 2.57 4.78
C THR A 90 9.83 1.41 5.71
N ASP A 91 9.12 1.67 6.81
CA ASP A 91 8.70 0.65 7.77
C ASP A 91 7.61 -0.26 7.16
N VAL A 92 6.58 0.34 6.56
CA VAL A 92 5.53 -0.41 5.85
C VAL A 92 6.12 -1.16 4.66
N THR A 93 7.00 -0.51 3.89
CA THR A 93 7.66 -1.13 2.73
C THR A 93 8.41 -2.39 3.14
N ARG A 94 9.20 -2.31 4.21
CA ARG A 94 9.92 -3.46 4.76
C ARG A 94 8.97 -4.57 5.21
N ALA A 95 7.94 -4.23 6.00
CA ALA A 95 6.98 -5.20 6.50
C ALA A 95 6.23 -5.94 5.37
N LEU A 96 5.83 -5.23 4.31
CA LEU A 96 5.21 -5.84 3.13
C LEU A 96 6.16 -6.83 2.44
N LEU A 97 7.43 -6.46 2.26
CA LEU A 97 8.44 -7.32 1.62
C LEU A 97 8.75 -8.56 2.47
N GLU A 98 8.92 -8.40 3.78
CA GLU A 98 9.14 -9.51 4.72
C GLU A 98 7.97 -10.48 4.76
N ARG A 99 6.74 -9.99 4.53
CA ARG A 99 5.54 -10.81 4.43
C ARG A 99 5.31 -11.40 3.03
N GLY A 100 6.21 -11.15 2.08
CA GLY A 100 6.20 -11.77 0.76
C GLY A 100 5.40 -11.03 -0.32
N ALA A 101 5.10 -9.73 -0.13
CA ALA A 101 4.45 -8.93 -1.16
C ALA A 101 5.25 -8.93 -2.48
N ASN A 102 4.57 -9.10 -3.60
CA ASN A 102 5.23 -9.25 -4.89
C ASN A 102 5.72 -7.91 -5.46
N ARG A 103 7.02 -7.65 -5.32
CA ARG A 103 7.69 -6.46 -5.86
C ARG A 103 7.77 -6.37 -7.38
N SER A 104 7.53 -7.47 -8.10
CA SER A 104 7.60 -7.52 -9.57
C SER A 104 6.30 -7.12 -10.26
N LEU A 105 5.21 -6.94 -9.51
CA LEU A 105 3.93 -6.52 -10.06
C LEU A 105 4.07 -5.18 -10.77
N LYS A 106 3.51 -5.10 -11.98
CA LYS A 106 3.41 -3.86 -12.73
C LYS A 106 2.01 -3.29 -12.60
N ASN A 107 1.91 -2.01 -12.29
CA ASN A 107 0.65 -1.30 -12.37
C ASN A 107 0.19 -1.11 -13.82
N GLY A 108 -0.98 -0.53 -14.02
CA GLY A 108 -1.58 -0.31 -15.34
C GLY A 108 -0.82 0.70 -16.22
N LYS A 109 0.21 1.38 -15.68
CA LYS A 109 1.17 2.19 -16.47
C LYS A 109 2.45 1.43 -16.81
N GLY A 110 2.59 0.19 -16.36
CA GLY A 110 3.75 -0.66 -16.59
C GLY A 110 4.89 -0.48 -15.59
N PHE A 111 4.69 0.31 -14.53
CA PHE A 111 5.69 0.55 -13.49
C PHE A 111 5.60 -0.51 -12.39
N THR A 112 6.74 -0.93 -11.87
CA THR A 112 6.89 -1.71 -10.64
C THR A 112 7.01 -0.78 -9.43
N ALA A 113 6.97 -1.33 -8.21
CA ALA A 113 7.10 -0.51 -7.01
C ALA A 113 8.42 0.30 -6.96
N VAL A 114 9.55 -0.30 -7.39
CA VAL A 114 10.85 0.40 -7.38
C VAL A 114 10.92 1.54 -8.40
N ASP A 115 10.17 1.47 -9.50
CA ASP A 115 10.09 2.56 -10.48
C ASP A 115 9.44 3.83 -9.88
N LEU A 116 8.76 3.70 -8.73
CA LEU A 116 8.14 4.80 -8.00
C LEU A 116 8.98 5.28 -6.80
N ALA A 117 10.16 4.70 -6.55
CA ALA A 117 10.99 5.08 -5.42
C ALA A 117 11.67 6.44 -5.66
N PHE A 118 11.27 7.45 -4.88
CA PHE A 118 11.91 8.77 -4.88
C PHE A 118 12.99 8.92 -3.80
N HIS A 119 13.02 8.00 -2.84
CA HIS A 119 13.95 8.03 -1.71
C HIS A 119 15.02 6.95 -1.86
N SER A 120 16.29 7.32 -1.62
CA SER A 120 17.44 6.43 -1.82
C SER A 120 17.40 5.21 -0.91
N ASP A 121 16.95 5.38 0.33
CA ASP A 121 16.81 4.29 1.31
C ASP A 121 15.79 3.23 0.87
N ILE A 122 14.67 3.64 0.28
CA ILE A 122 13.68 2.70 -0.27
C ILE A 122 14.20 2.01 -1.53
N SER A 123 14.89 2.74 -2.41
CA SER A 123 15.55 2.15 -3.58
C SER A 123 16.55 1.08 -3.19
N ASP A 124 17.36 1.34 -2.15
CA ASP A 124 18.34 0.39 -1.61
C ASP A 124 17.64 -0.82 -0.97
N LEU A 125 16.56 -0.59 -0.21
CA LEU A 125 15.74 -1.67 0.37
C LEU A 125 15.15 -2.58 -0.70
N LEU A 126 14.62 -2.02 -1.79
CA LEU A 126 14.03 -2.78 -2.87
C LEU A 126 15.06 -3.51 -3.73
N SER A 127 16.30 -3.02 -3.76
CA SER A 127 17.40 -3.61 -4.54
C SER A 127 18.19 -4.67 -3.77
N SER A 128 18.09 -4.69 -2.44
CA SER A 128 18.88 -5.58 -1.55
C SER A 128 18.21 -6.91 -1.22
N LEU A 129 16.95 -7.08 -1.58
CA LEU A 129 16.18 -8.34 -1.47
C LEU A 129 16.11 -9.05 -2.82
#